data_AF-A0A3B4ER11-F1
#
_entry.id   AF-A0A3B4ER11-F1
#
_cell.length_a   1.000
_cell.length_b   1.000
_cell.length_c   1.000
_cell.angle_alpha   90.00
_cell.angle_beta   90.00
_cell.angle_gamma   90.00
#
_symmetry.space_group_name_H-M   'P 1'
#
loop_
_entity.id
_entity.type
_entity.pdbx_description
1 polymer ?
#
loop_
_entity_poly.entity_id
_entity_poly.type
_entity_poly.pdbx_seq_one_letter_code
_entity_poly.pdbx_strand_id
1 'polypeptide(L)'
;SFLGVYLRPLWMTVGNLNALFFSEGEHVMRQLTFCQLKEVDAGFDLSFGEDELWYVEPYYYQAHQRLPEFAADWSLKPSLPSDAYYSIGTCFYNIPRCSKGEEYPPETIAPPQSVLYSKRAVRLGVQNTLICFVTDFHPAPVKVTWTRNEEPVNETEVRQTQYYSNPDYSFRTFSYLDFIPKLGDVYSCTVRHRGLQDPLTRFWELELQTDSQVVETTVCVLGVTLGILGVSVGVGLIIRARRS
;
A
#
# COMPACT_ATOMS: atom_id res chain seq x y z
N SER A 1 9.07 13.09 -24.81
CA SER A 1 7.70 12.55 -24.83
C SER A 1 7.48 11.83 -26.16
N PHE A 2 7.54 10.50 -26.17
CA PHE A 2 7.14 9.72 -27.34
C PHE A 2 5.68 9.29 -27.12
N LEU A 3 4.75 9.87 -27.87
CA LEU A 3 3.36 9.41 -27.92
C LEU A 3 3.33 8.18 -28.83
N GLY A 4 3.40 6.99 -28.23
CA GLY A 4 3.27 5.72 -28.94
C GLY A 4 1.90 5.11 -28.66
N VAL A 5 0.98 5.21 -29.61
CA VAL A 5 -0.31 4.51 -29.53
C VAL A 5 -0.07 3.03 -29.88
N TYR A 6 0.00 2.16 -28.89
CA TYR A 6 0.05 0.71 -29.09
C TYR A 6 -1.38 0.14 -29.12
N LEU A 7 -1.92 -0.06 -30.31
CA LEU A 7 -3.15 -0.82 -30.53
C LEU A 7 -2.81 -2.32 -30.62
N ARG A 8 -2.99 -3.08 -29.54
CA ARG A 8 -3.09 -4.55 -29.64
C ARG A 8 -4.54 -4.97 -29.39
N PRO A 9 -5.24 -5.59 -30.36
CA PRO A 9 -6.57 -6.11 -30.13
C PRO A 9 -6.47 -7.35 -29.22
N LEU A 10 -7.15 -7.31 -28.08
CA LEU A 10 -7.32 -8.47 -27.21
C LEU A 10 -8.59 -9.21 -27.65
N TRP A 11 -8.43 -10.44 -28.15
CA TRP A 11 -9.57 -11.29 -28.51
C TRP A 11 -9.99 -12.08 -27.28
N MET A 12 -11.16 -11.76 -26.69
CA MET A 12 -11.81 -12.64 -25.72
C MET A 12 -13.15 -13.10 -26.29
N THR A 13 -13.34 -14.42 -26.40
CA THR A 13 -14.63 -15.01 -26.75
C THR A 13 -15.49 -15.13 -25.50
N VAL A 14 -16.58 -14.36 -25.42
CA VAL A 14 -17.65 -14.58 -24.43
C VAL A 14 -18.86 -15.14 -25.18
N GLY A 15 -18.98 -16.47 -25.19
CA GLY A 15 -20.03 -17.18 -25.94
C GLY A 15 -19.85 -17.11 -27.47
N ASN A 16 -20.96 -17.05 -28.22
CA ASN A 16 -20.98 -17.01 -29.70
C ASN A 16 -20.91 -15.59 -30.29
N LEU A 17 -20.54 -14.59 -29.49
CA LEU A 17 -20.39 -13.20 -29.94
C LEU A 17 -18.91 -12.83 -29.95
N ASN A 18 -18.40 -12.54 -31.15
CA ASN A 18 -17.13 -11.84 -31.31
C ASN A 18 -17.38 -10.36 -31.02
N ALA A 19 -17.00 -9.90 -29.82
CA ALA A 19 -17.01 -8.49 -29.47
C ALA A 19 -15.58 -7.94 -29.57
N LEU A 20 -15.38 -6.95 -30.45
CA LEU A 20 -14.19 -6.10 -30.45
C LEU A 20 -14.36 -5.08 -29.32
N PHE A 21 -13.68 -5.29 -28.21
CA PHE A 21 -13.53 -4.26 -27.19
C PHE A 21 -12.30 -3.42 -27.52
N PHE A 22 -12.52 -2.19 -27.97
CA PHE A 22 -11.49 -1.17 -27.96
C PHE A 22 -11.42 -0.61 -26.55
N SER A 23 -10.27 -0.73 -25.88
CA SER A 23 -9.99 0.06 -24.69
C SER A 23 -9.74 1.50 -25.16
N GLU A 24 -10.79 2.31 -25.21
CA GLU A 24 -10.65 3.76 -25.40
C GLU A 24 -10.14 4.37 -24.09
N GLY A 25 -8.83 4.60 -24.02
CA GLY A 25 -8.19 5.30 -22.91
C GLY A 25 -6.81 5.84 -23.32
N GLU A 26 -6.49 7.05 -22.88
CA GLU A 26 -5.11 7.54 -22.94
C GLU A 26 -4.30 6.80 -21.88
N HIS A 27 -3.32 6.02 -22.32
CA HIS A 27 -2.39 5.34 -21.43
C HIS A 27 -1.07 6.10 -21.41
N VAL A 28 -0.57 6.39 -20.20
CA VAL A 28 0.72 7.08 -20.01
C VAL A 28 1.79 6.06 -19.67
N MET A 29 2.78 5.91 -20.54
CA MET A 29 4.02 5.22 -20.20
C MET A 29 5.01 6.25 -19.66
N ARG A 30 5.50 6.04 -18.44
CA ARG A 30 6.44 6.94 -17.78
C ARG A 30 7.74 6.20 -17.49
N GLN A 31 8.84 6.80 -17.89
CA GLN A 31 10.18 6.38 -17.51
C GLN A 31 10.76 7.50 -16.65
N LEU A 32 11.13 7.18 -15.41
CA LEU A 32 11.73 8.14 -14.51
C LEU A 32 13.09 7.66 -14.05
N THR A 33 14.04 8.59 -14.03
CA THR A 33 15.34 8.40 -13.40
C THR A 33 15.51 9.48 -12.34
N PHE A 34 15.89 9.07 -11.13
CA PHE A 34 16.29 10.00 -10.08
C PHE A 34 17.70 9.65 -9.59
N CYS A 35 18.39 10.65 -9.08
CA CYS A 35 19.66 10.48 -8.39
C CYS A 35 19.76 11.52 -7.27
N GLN A 36 20.33 11.13 -6.15
CA GLN A 36 20.45 11.96 -4.97
C GLN A 36 21.89 11.97 -4.47
N LEU A 37 22.48 13.16 -4.47
CA LEU A 37 23.91 13.34 -4.23
C LEU A 37 24.31 13.14 -2.76
N LYS A 38 23.48 13.58 -1.81
CA LYS A 38 23.81 13.56 -0.38
C LYS A 38 23.84 12.15 0.20
N GLU A 39 22.88 11.33 -0.21
CA GLU A 39 22.68 9.97 0.30
C GLU A 39 23.20 8.91 -0.68
N VAL A 40 23.69 9.34 -1.84
CA VAL A 40 24.18 8.50 -2.94
C VAL A 40 23.19 7.39 -3.28
N ASP A 41 21.98 7.83 -3.63
CA ASP A 41 20.88 6.95 -4.01
C ASP A 41 20.42 7.27 -5.43
N ALA A 42 19.87 6.29 -6.13
CA ALA A 42 19.36 6.46 -7.47
C ALA A 42 18.35 5.37 -7.81
N GLY A 43 17.53 5.64 -8.80
CA GLY A 43 16.60 4.64 -9.30
C GLY A 43 16.18 4.93 -10.72
N PHE A 44 15.74 3.87 -11.37
CA PHE A 44 15.15 3.88 -12.68
C PHE A 44 13.85 3.08 -12.63
N ASP A 45 12.74 3.75 -12.91
CA ASP A 45 11.39 3.22 -12.87
C ASP A 45 10.76 3.31 -14.26
N LEU A 46 10.02 2.27 -14.64
CA LEU A 46 9.20 2.20 -15.84
C LEU A 46 7.77 1.80 -15.43
N SER A 47 6.84 2.72 -15.62
CA SER A 47 5.43 2.57 -15.26
C SER A 47 4.49 2.74 -16.45
N PHE A 48 3.31 2.12 -16.35
CA PHE A 48 2.21 2.23 -17.30
C PHE A 48 0.93 2.56 -16.53
N GLY A 49 0.36 3.74 -16.81
CA GLY A 49 -0.68 4.32 -15.97
C GLY A 49 -0.13 4.63 -14.58
N GLU A 50 -0.76 4.06 -13.56
CA GLU A 50 -0.31 4.18 -12.16
C GLU A 50 0.42 2.92 -11.66
N ASP A 51 0.69 1.94 -12.53
CA ASP A 51 1.33 0.69 -12.13
C ASP A 51 2.78 0.64 -12.62
N GLU A 52 3.70 0.22 -11.74
CA GLU A 52 5.06 -0.09 -12.16
C GLU A 52 5.09 -1.39 -12.94
N LEU A 53 5.81 -1.37 -14.06
CA LEU A 53 6.13 -2.57 -14.81
C LEU A 53 7.49 -3.12 -14.38
N TRP A 54 8.50 -2.25 -14.37
CA TRP A 54 9.89 -2.61 -14.15
C TRP A 54 10.63 -1.54 -13.35
N TYR A 55 11.52 -1.99 -12.47
CA TYR A 55 12.59 -1.14 -11.95
C TYR A 55 13.94 -1.74 -12.27
N VAL A 56 14.96 -0.90 -12.36
CA VAL A 56 16.35 -1.34 -12.50
C VAL A 56 17.11 -0.97 -11.24
N GLU A 57 17.69 -1.97 -10.59
CA GLU A 57 18.52 -1.76 -9.40
C GLU A 57 19.80 -0.99 -9.78
N PRO A 58 20.14 0.11 -9.09
CA PRO A 58 21.23 1.01 -9.50
C PRO A 58 22.63 0.41 -9.32
N TYR A 59 22.79 -0.67 -8.54
CA TYR A 59 24.10 -1.27 -8.23
C TYR A 59 24.52 -2.31 -9.26
N TYR A 60 23.64 -3.25 -9.56
CA TYR A 60 23.91 -4.36 -10.49
C TYR A 60 23.23 -4.20 -11.85
N TYR A 61 22.40 -3.16 -12.01
CA TYR A 61 21.62 -2.88 -13.23
C TYR A 61 20.74 -4.06 -13.64
N GLN A 62 20.24 -4.81 -12.66
CA GLN A 62 19.29 -5.88 -12.89
C GLN A 62 17.88 -5.31 -12.99
N ALA A 63 17.18 -5.67 -14.05
CA ALA A 63 15.79 -5.29 -14.23
C ALA A 63 14.88 -6.30 -13.51
N HIS A 64 14.00 -5.80 -12.67
CA HIS A 64 13.07 -6.60 -11.89
C HIS A 64 11.65 -6.22 -12.27
N GLN A 65 10.82 -7.23 -12.53
CA GLN A 65 9.42 -7.04 -12.84
C GLN A 65 8.60 -6.93 -11.57
N ARG A 66 7.66 -5.97 -11.52
CA ARG A 66 6.84 -5.77 -10.34
C ARG A 66 5.77 -6.84 -10.14
N LEU A 67 5.12 -7.22 -11.23
CA LEU A 67 4.00 -8.15 -11.26
C LEU A 67 4.36 -9.34 -12.16
N PRO A 68 4.99 -10.40 -11.60
CA PRO A 68 5.41 -11.56 -12.37
C PRO A 68 4.25 -12.32 -13.02
N GLU A 69 3.02 -12.17 -12.53
CA GLU A 69 1.82 -12.69 -13.18
C GLU A 69 1.58 -12.12 -14.58
N PHE A 70 2.10 -10.91 -14.86
CA PHE A 70 2.05 -10.28 -16.18
C PHE A 70 3.35 -10.48 -16.98
N ALA A 71 4.28 -11.30 -16.51
CA ALA A 71 5.53 -11.61 -17.21
C ALA A 71 5.32 -12.23 -18.60
N ALA A 72 4.20 -12.95 -18.79
CA ALA A 72 3.86 -13.56 -20.07
C ALA A 72 3.38 -12.53 -21.11
N ASP A 73 2.78 -11.42 -20.67
CA ASP A 73 2.19 -10.41 -21.54
C ASP A 73 3.16 -9.26 -21.87
N TRP A 74 4.15 -9.03 -21.00
CA TRP A 74 5.12 -7.95 -21.11
C TRP A 74 6.55 -8.49 -21.08
N SER A 75 7.24 -8.44 -22.21
CA SER A 75 8.65 -8.77 -22.26
C SER A 75 9.53 -7.57 -21.90
N LEU A 76 10.59 -7.83 -21.14
CA LEU A 76 11.61 -6.84 -20.87
C LEU A 76 12.27 -6.39 -22.17
N LYS A 77 12.34 -5.07 -22.41
CA LYS A 77 13.16 -4.52 -23.48
C LYS A 77 14.63 -4.86 -23.18
N PRO A 78 15.36 -5.58 -24.04
CA PRO A 78 16.73 -6.02 -23.75
C PRO A 78 17.72 -4.89 -23.43
N SER A 79 17.43 -3.66 -23.90
CA SER A 79 18.27 -2.49 -23.62
C SER A 79 17.96 -1.82 -22.28
N LEU A 80 16.91 -2.19 -21.55
CA LEU A 80 16.48 -1.47 -20.34
C LEU A 80 17.59 -1.36 -19.27
N PRO A 81 18.36 -2.42 -18.95
CA PRO A 81 19.52 -2.31 -18.06
C PRO A 81 20.54 -1.25 -18.50
N SER A 82 20.89 -1.25 -19.79
CA SER A 82 21.83 -0.29 -20.37
C SER A 82 21.27 1.12 -20.40
N ASP A 83 19.98 1.27 -20.75
CA ASP A 83 19.27 2.55 -20.75
C ASP A 83 19.27 3.16 -19.33
N ALA A 84 19.05 2.33 -18.30
CA ALA A 84 19.13 2.73 -16.90
C ALA A 84 20.56 3.12 -16.48
N TYR A 85 21.58 2.34 -16.87
CA TYR A 85 22.99 2.67 -16.63
C TYR A 85 23.36 4.06 -17.16
N TYR A 86 23.05 4.33 -18.43
CA TYR A 86 23.35 5.63 -19.03
C TYR A 86 22.53 6.77 -18.40
N SER A 87 21.25 6.53 -18.10
CA SER A 87 20.37 7.54 -17.51
C SER A 87 20.82 7.93 -16.10
N ILE A 88 21.12 6.95 -15.25
CA ILE A 88 21.60 7.18 -13.87
C ILE A 88 22.96 7.90 -13.91
N GLY A 89 23.90 7.45 -14.73
CA GLY A 89 25.19 8.12 -14.91
C GLY A 89 25.05 9.56 -15.39
N THR A 90 24.14 9.81 -16.34
CA THR A 90 23.83 11.16 -16.85
C THR A 90 23.20 12.03 -15.76
N CYS A 91 22.34 11.48 -14.91
CA CYS A 91 21.76 12.19 -13.77
C CYS A 91 22.86 12.67 -12.82
N PHE A 92 23.73 11.77 -12.35
CA PHE A 92 24.84 12.13 -11.45
C PHE A 92 25.82 13.13 -12.08
N TYR A 93 25.99 13.07 -13.41
CA TYR A 93 26.79 14.05 -14.14
C TYR A 93 26.11 15.43 -14.22
N ASN A 94 24.81 15.49 -14.51
CA ASN A 94 24.10 16.75 -14.76
C ASN A 94 23.70 17.49 -13.48
N ILE A 95 23.23 16.80 -12.44
CA ILE A 95 22.67 17.47 -11.24
C ILE A 95 23.63 18.48 -10.60
N PRO A 96 24.93 18.18 -10.37
CA PRO A 96 25.86 19.18 -9.83
C PRO A 96 26.04 20.42 -10.73
N ARG A 97 25.98 20.24 -12.06
CA ARG A 97 26.12 21.33 -13.04
C ARG A 97 24.86 22.20 -13.08
N CYS A 98 23.69 21.58 -13.12
CA CYS A 98 22.40 22.26 -13.06
C CYS A 98 22.25 23.01 -11.73
N SER A 99 22.59 22.36 -10.61
CA SER A 99 22.56 22.99 -9.28
C SER A 99 23.46 24.23 -9.23
N LYS A 100 24.69 24.17 -9.77
CA LYS A 100 25.56 25.34 -9.89
C LYS A 100 24.98 26.45 -10.78
N GLY A 101 24.37 26.08 -11.91
CA GLY A 101 23.77 27.02 -12.86
C GLY A 101 22.57 27.78 -12.29
N GLU A 102 21.82 27.15 -11.39
CA GLU A 102 20.66 27.72 -10.67
C GLU A 102 21.05 28.32 -9.30
N GLU A 103 22.34 28.56 -9.06
CA GLU A 103 22.86 29.12 -7.79
C GLU A 103 22.50 28.30 -6.53
N TYR A 104 22.50 26.97 -6.66
CA TYR A 104 22.25 26.00 -5.59
C TYR A 104 20.87 26.16 -4.95
N PRO A 105 19.77 25.93 -5.70
CA PRO A 105 18.43 26.04 -5.15
C PRO A 105 18.26 25.04 -4.01
N PRO A 106 17.48 25.40 -2.97
CA PRO A 106 17.17 24.47 -1.89
C PRO A 106 16.40 23.27 -2.44
N GLU A 107 16.70 22.08 -1.92
CA GLU A 107 15.97 20.86 -2.27
C GLU A 107 14.58 20.90 -1.65
N THR A 108 13.54 20.72 -2.46
CA THR A 108 12.16 20.61 -1.96
C THR A 108 12.04 19.44 -0.99
N ILE A 109 11.36 19.63 0.13
CA ILE A 109 11.09 18.58 1.11
C ILE A 109 9.58 18.45 1.26
N ALA A 110 9.08 17.25 0.98
CA ALA A 110 7.68 16.89 1.17
C ALA A 110 7.59 15.72 2.18
N PRO A 111 6.83 15.87 3.28
CA PRO A 111 6.65 14.80 4.26
C PRO A 111 5.72 13.70 3.72
N PRO A 112 5.99 12.42 4.02
CA PRO A 112 5.15 11.31 3.59
C PRO A 112 3.78 11.31 4.25
N GLN A 113 2.81 10.77 3.54
CA GLN A 113 1.59 10.18 4.09
C GLN A 113 1.74 8.65 4.15
N SER A 114 1.02 8.01 5.07
CA SER A 114 0.99 6.55 5.14
C SER A 114 -0.38 5.99 5.51
N VAL A 115 -0.69 4.83 4.92
CA VAL A 115 -1.90 4.04 5.17
C VAL A 115 -1.49 2.60 5.42
N LEU A 116 -2.10 1.97 6.44
CA LEU A 116 -1.84 0.60 6.82
C LEU A 116 -3.11 -0.24 6.68
N TYR A 117 -3.05 -1.33 5.89
CA TYR A 117 -4.20 -2.18 5.60
C TYR A 117 -3.79 -3.62 5.31
N SER A 118 -4.73 -4.56 5.44
CA SER A 118 -4.52 -5.96 5.08
C SER A 118 -4.75 -6.22 3.60
N LYS A 119 -3.90 -7.04 2.97
CA LYS A 119 -4.01 -7.43 1.56
C LYS A 119 -5.33 -8.14 1.23
N ARG A 120 -5.84 -8.96 2.17
CA ARG A 120 -7.10 -9.72 2.03
C ARG A 120 -7.96 -9.54 3.27
N ALA A 121 -9.26 -9.81 3.15
CA ALA A 121 -10.18 -9.88 4.28
C ALA A 121 -9.62 -10.83 5.36
N VAL A 122 -9.61 -10.37 6.61
CA VAL A 122 -8.90 -11.03 7.69
C VAL A 122 -9.68 -12.25 8.19
N ARG A 123 -8.98 -13.38 8.34
CA ARG A 123 -9.50 -14.60 8.96
C ARG A 123 -8.49 -15.10 9.97
N LEU A 124 -8.94 -15.39 11.19
CA LEU A 124 -8.09 -15.90 12.26
C LEU A 124 -7.38 -17.19 11.83
N GLY A 125 -6.08 -17.29 12.10
CA GLY A 125 -5.28 -18.48 11.78
C GLY A 125 -4.94 -18.67 10.29
N VAL A 126 -5.42 -17.80 9.39
CA VAL A 126 -5.12 -17.86 7.95
C VAL A 126 -4.08 -16.81 7.60
N GLN A 127 -2.99 -17.22 6.93
CA GLN A 127 -1.92 -16.31 6.51
C GLN A 127 -2.46 -15.13 5.69
N ASN A 128 -1.97 -13.94 6.01
CA ASN A 128 -2.28 -12.69 5.34
C ASN A 128 -1.03 -11.80 5.28
N THR A 129 -1.14 -10.64 4.63
CA THR A 129 -0.05 -9.68 4.51
C THR A 129 -0.58 -8.30 4.89
N LEU A 130 0.09 -7.60 5.80
CA LEU A 130 -0.12 -6.17 6.02
C LEU A 130 0.68 -5.36 5.00
N ILE A 131 0.09 -4.29 4.50
CA ILE A 131 0.67 -3.37 3.54
C ILE A 131 0.70 -2.00 4.18
N CYS A 132 1.90 -1.45 4.34
CA CYS A 132 2.11 -0.05 4.66
C CYS A 132 2.44 0.68 3.37
N PHE A 133 1.45 1.40 2.84
CA PHE A 133 1.61 2.26 1.68
C PHE A 133 2.08 3.64 2.15
N VAL A 134 3.21 4.11 1.61
CA VAL A 134 3.80 5.40 1.93
C VAL A 134 3.88 6.22 0.64
N THR A 135 3.40 7.45 0.62
CA THR A 135 3.32 8.29 -0.60
C THR A 135 3.58 9.76 -0.31
N ASP A 136 3.69 10.54 -1.37
CA ASP A 136 3.74 12.01 -1.40
C ASP A 136 4.96 12.60 -0.70
N PHE A 137 6.07 11.84 -0.68
CA PHE A 137 7.31 12.27 -0.05
C PHE A 137 8.37 12.66 -1.05
N HIS A 138 9.21 13.61 -0.65
CA HIS A 138 10.43 13.96 -1.35
C HIS A 138 11.45 14.45 -0.32
N PRO A 139 12.71 13.98 -0.35
CA PRO A 139 13.30 13.10 -1.36
C PRO A 139 12.98 11.62 -1.13
N ALA A 140 13.48 10.75 -1.99
CA ALA A 140 13.16 9.33 -2.02
C ALA A 140 13.53 8.53 -0.74
N PRO A 141 14.67 8.78 -0.05
CA PRO A 141 15.05 7.99 1.10
C PRO A 141 14.02 8.02 2.23
N VAL A 142 13.41 6.86 2.51
CA VAL A 142 12.46 6.66 3.60
C VAL A 142 12.71 5.32 4.28
N LYS A 143 12.69 5.33 5.61
CA LYS A 143 12.86 4.10 6.42
C LYS A 143 11.53 3.68 7.02
N VAL A 144 11.08 2.48 6.67
CA VAL A 144 9.88 1.86 7.24
C VAL A 144 10.29 0.77 8.22
N THR A 145 9.75 0.82 9.45
CA THR A 145 9.98 -0.19 10.48
C THR A 145 8.67 -0.71 11.02
N TRP A 146 8.62 -2.00 11.36
CA TRP A 146 7.41 -2.67 11.83
C TRP A 146 7.55 -3.15 13.28
N THR A 147 6.45 -3.10 14.03
CA THR A 147 6.36 -3.73 15.35
C THR A 147 5.10 -4.58 15.46
N ARG A 148 5.15 -5.59 16.34
CA ARG A 148 4.00 -6.36 16.81
C ARG A 148 4.01 -6.29 18.34
N ASN A 149 2.94 -5.76 18.93
CA ASN A 149 2.81 -5.53 20.36
C ASN A 149 4.01 -4.75 20.92
N GLU A 150 4.35 -3.65 20.25
CA GLU A 150 5.50 -2.77 20.55
C GLU A 150 6.90 -3.39 20.35
N GLU A 151 6.99 -4.70 20.14
CA GLU A 151 8.26 -5.38 19.85
C GLU A 151 8.60 -5.33 18.36
N PRO A 152 9.87 -5.09 17.98
CA PRO A 152 10.31 -5.16 16.58
C PRO A 152 10.03 -6.52 15.96
N VAL A 153 9.47 -6.53 14.75
CA VAL A 153 9.35 -7.77 13.97
C VAL A 153 10.70 -8.13 13.33
N ASN A 154 10.87 -9.39 12.94
CA ASN A 154 12.07 -9.83 12.25
C ASN A 154 12.14 -9.21 10.84
N GLU A 155 13.27 -8.61 10.48
CA GLU A 155 13.48 -7.99 9.17
C GLU A 155 13.31 -8.97 8.01
N THR A 156 13.51 -10.28 8.24
CA THR A 156 13.30 -11.31 7.20
C THR A 156 11.83 -11.51 6.82
N GLU A 157 10.89 -11.08 7.67
CA GLU A 157 9.43 -11.13 7.42
C GLU A 157 8.94 -9.86 6.71
N VAL A 158 9.80 -8.84 6.61
CA VAL A 158 9.49 -7.54 6.02
C VAL A 158 10.08 -7.46 4.62
N ARG A 159 9.26 -6.99 3.67
CA ARG A 159 9.70 -6.70 2.31
C ARG A 159 9.35 -5.27 1.98
N GLN A 160 10.32 -4.44 1.59
CA GLN A 160 10.07 -3.09 1.11
C GLN A 160 10.43 -3.01 -0.38
N THR A 161 9.61 -2.31 -1.15
CA THR A 161 9.89 -2.02 -2.56
C THR A 161 10.85 -0.84 -2.67
N GLN A 162 11.48 -0.72 -3.84
CA GLN A 162 12.08 0.53 -4.30
C GLN A 162 11.05 1.68 -4.35
N TYR A 163 11.54 2.87 -4.68
CA TYR A 163 10.72 4.07 -4.79
C TYR A 163 10.10 4.19 -6.18
N TYR A 164 8.80 4.43 -6.20
CA TYR A 164 8.04 4.74 -7.40
C TYR A 164 7.86 6.24 -7.51
N SER A 165 7.82 6.76 -8.72
CA SER A 165 7.44 8.16 -8.93
C SER A 165 5.94 8.34 -9.07
N ASN A 166 5.43 9.36 -8.40
CA ASN A 166 4.10 9.87 -8.61
C ASN A 166 4.06 10.83 -9.81
N PRO A 167 2.87 11.12 -10.37
CA PRO A 167 2.72 12.08 -11.47
C PRO A 167 3.37 13.44 -11.20
N ASP A 168 3.31 13.91 -9.96
CA ASP A 168 3.85 15.18 -9.46
C ASP A 168 5.35 15.13 -9.08
N TYR A 169 6.06 14.05 -9.40
CA TYR A 169 7.48 13.82 -9.08
C TYR A 169 7.79 13.58 -7.59
N SER A 170 6.77 13.50 -6.73
CA SER A 170 6.95 12.90 -5.40
C SER A 170 7.17 11.39 -5.52
N PHE A 171 7.54 10.75 -4.42
CA PHE A 171 7.78 9.32 -4.36
C PHE A 171 6.72 8.61 -3.54
N ARG A 172 6.56 7.32 -3.85
CA ARG A 172 5.83 6.36 -3.03
C ARG A 172 6.61 5.06 -2.88
N THR A 173 6.29 4.26 -1.88
CA THR A 173 6.84 2.91 -1.65
C THR A 173 5.84 2.06 -0.88
N PHE A 174 6.01 0.74 -0.94
CA PHE A 174 5.21 -0.23 -0.21
C PHE A 174 6.12 -1.07 0.68
N SER A 175 5.74 -1.20 1.95
CA SER A 175 6.32 -2.18 2.85
C SER A 175 5.28 -3.25 3.18
N TYR A 176 5.70 -4.51 3.18
CA TYR A 176 4.86 -5.69 3.37
C TYR A 176 5.35 -6.45 4.60
N LEU A 177 4.42 -6.89 5.43
CA LEU A 177 4.67 -7.79 6.56
C LEU A 177 3.73 -8.99 6.45
N ASP A 178 4.29 -10.18 6.24
CA ASP A 178 3.51 -11.41 6.26
C ASP A 178 3.20 -11.79 7.72
N PHE A 179 1.94 -12.14 8.00
CA PHE A 179 1.50 -12.45 9.36
C PHE A 179 0.36 -13.47 9.38
N ILE A 180 0.15 -14.08 10.55
CA ILE A 180 -1.02 -14.90 10.84
C ILE A 180 -1.86 -14.13 11.87
N PRO A 181 -3.06 -13.64 11.51
CA PRO A 181 -3.90 -12.85 12.40
C PRO A 181 -4.25 -13.60 13.68
N LYS A 182 -4.01 -12.94 14.82
CA LYS A 182 -4.39 -13.39 16.16
C LYS A 182 -5.13 -12.26 16.86
N LEU A 183 -6.12 -12.63 17.67
CA LEU A 183 -6.88 -11.65 18.43
C LEU A 183 -5.98 -10.99 19.48
N GLY A 184 -6.07 -9.67 19.59
CA GLY A 184 -5.29 -8.88 20.55
C GLY A 184 -3.88 -8.49 20.08
N ASP A 185 -3.42 -8.99 18.93
CA ASP A 185 -2.17 -8.49 18.34
C ASP A 185 -2.39 -7.09 17.74
N VAL A 186 -1.51 -6.16 18.08
CA VAL A 186 -1.44 -4.81 17.54
C VAL A 186 -0.18 -4.68 16.72
N TYR A 187 -0.33 -4.41 15.43
CA TYR A 187 0.77 -4.17 14.51
C TYR A 187 0.94 -2.67 14.29
N SER A 188 2.18 -2.22 14.09
CA SER A 188 2.43 -0.85 13.67
C SER A 188 3.45 -0.77 12.54
N CYS A 189 3.24 0.21 11.67
CA CYS A 189 4.20 0.66 10.66
C CYS A 189 4.66 2.06 11.03
N THR A 190 5.95 2.25 11.27
CA THR A 190 6.57 3.54 11.58
C THR A 190 7.44 4.00 10.42
N VAL A 191 7.14 5.18 9.89
CA VAL A 191 7.83 5.80 8.76
C VAL A 191 8.74 6.91 9.27
N ARG A 192 10.02 6.87 8.90
CA ARG A 192 10.99 7.94 9.15
C ARG A 192 11.43 8.55 7.83
N HIS A 193 11.31 9.86 7.74
CA HIS A 193 11.68 10.67 6.60
C HIS A 193 12.15 12.03 7.08
N ARG A 194 13.12 12.65 6.40
CA ARG A 194 13.71 13.93 6.83
C ARG A 194 12.76 15.13 6.80
N GLY A 195 11.63 15.00 6.10
CA GLY A 195 10.55 15.98 6.08
C GLY A 195 9.61 15.89 7.27
N LEU A 196 9.73 14.86 8.11
CA LEU A 196 8.95 14.71 9.33
C LEU A 196 9.74 15.25 10.53
N GLN A 197 9.05 16.01 11.39
CA GLN A 197 9.57 16.37 12.71
C GLN A 197 9.62 15.15 13.64
N ASP A 198 8.55 14.35 13.63
CA ASP A 198 8.40 13.12 14.40
C ASP A 198 8.04 11.94 13.48
N PRO A 199 8.46 10.70 13.79
CA PRO A 199 8.12 9.54 12.97
C PRO A 199 6.60 9.36 12.80
N LEU A 200 6.17 9.00 11.60
CA LEU A 200 4.76 8.77 11.29
C LEU A 200 4.39 7.31 11.54
N THR A 201 3.65 7.03 12.61
CA THR A 201 3.23 5.67 12.98
C THR A 201 1.75 5.43 12.64
N ARG A 202 1.47 4.29 12.02
CA ARG A 202 0.11 3.75 11.79
C ARG A 202 -0.03 2.45 12.53
N PHE A 203 -1.18 2.27 13.18
CA PHE A 203 -1.53 1.06 13.91
C PHE A 203 -2.57 0.26 13.13
N TRP A 204 -2.53 -1.05 13.32
CA TRP A 204 -3.51 -1.98 12.81
C TRP A 204 -3.78 -3.03 13.87
N GLU A 205 -5.04 -3.22 14.18
CA GLU A 205 -5.51 -4.23 15.10
C GLU A 205 -6.67 -4.99 14.47
N LEU A 206 -6.85 -6.24 14.89
CA LEU A 206 -7.99 -7.02 14.45
C LEU A 206 -9.24 -6.61 15.24
N GLU A 207 -10.04 -5.73 14.66
CA GLU A 207 -11.40 -5.51 15.11
C GLU A 207 -12.25 -6.73 14.73
N LEU A 208 -12.56 -7.59 15.70
CA LEU A 208 -13.67 -8.50 15.53
C LEU A 208 -14.92 -7.64 15.35
N GLN A 209 -15.56 -7.73 14.19
CA GLN A 209 -16.96 -7.37 14.09
C GLN A 209 -17.73 -8.36 14.97
N THR A 210 -17.80 -8.07 16.26
CA THR A 210 -18.91 -8.54 17.08
C THR A 210 -20.14 -7.97 16.41
N ASP A 211 -20.82 -8.82 15.64
CA ASP A 211 -22.01 -8.43 14.88
C ASP A 211 -22.94 -7.67 15.84
N SER A 212 -23.01 -6.36 15.66
CA SER A 212 -23.74 -5.47 16.56
C SER A 212 -25.19 -5.92 16.72
N GLN A 213 -25.74 -6.56 15.68
CA GLN A 213 -27.05 -7.20 15.72
C GLN A 213 -27.13 -8.32 16.76
N VAL A 214 -26.09 -9.14 16.95
CA VAL A 214 -26.08 -10.24 17.92
C VAL A 214 -26.05 -9.72 19.35
N VAL A 215 -25.27 -8.67 19.61
CA VAL A 215 -25.21 -8.03 20.93
C VAL A 215 -26.55 -7.35 21.24
N GLU A 216 -27.09 -6.60 20.28
CA GLU A 216 -28.37 -5.89 20.42
C GLU A 216 -29.56 -6.86 20.59
N THR A 217 -29.63 -7.93 19.79
CA THR A 217 -30.67 -8.95 19.94
C THR A 217 -30.57 -9.69 21.27
N THR A 218 -29.36 -9.99 21.74
CA THR A 218 -29.14 -10.66 23.03
C THR A 218 -29.59 -9.77 24.19
N VAL A 219 -29.24 -8.48 24.17
CA VAL A 219 -29.70 -7.50 25.17
C VAL A 219 -31.23 -7.35 25.14
N CYS A 220 -31.84 -7.30 23.95
CA CYS A 220 -33.28 -7.22 23.80
C CYS A 220 -34.01 -8.45 24.37
N VAL A 221 -33.55 -9.66 24.04
CA VAL A 221 -34.13 -10.92 24.55
C VAL A 221 -34.01 -11.01 26.07
N LEU A 222 -32.86 -10.66 26.64
CA LEU A 222 -32.66 -10.62 28.09
C LEU A 222 -33.56 -9.57 28.77
N GLY A 223 -33.72 -8.40 28.16
CA GLY A 223 -34.61 -7.35 28.66
C GLY A 223 -36.09 -7.78 28.67
N VAL A 224 -36.56 -8.39 27.58
CA VAL A 224 -37.95 -8.86 27.46
C VAL A 224 -38.25 -9.98 28.46
N THR A 225 -37.34 -10.94 28.62
CA THR A 225 -37.54 -12.06 29.56
C THR A 225 -37.61 -11.57 31.01
N LEU A 226 -36.74 -10.66 31.42
CA LEU A 226 -36.80 -10.03 32.75
C LEU A 226 -38.08 -9.22 32.95
N GLY A 227 -38.53 -8.48 31.93
CA GLY A 227 -39.79 -7.73 31.97
C GLY A 227 -41.00 -8.64 32.18
N ILE A 228 -41.11 -9.74 31.44
CA ILE A 228 -42.20 -10.71 31.57
C ILE A 228 -42.22 -11.34 32.97
N LEU A 229 -41.05 -11.71 33.51
CA LEU A 229 -40.93 -12.26 34.86
C LEU A 229 -41.41 -11.23 35.91
N GLY A 230 -41.02 -9.96 35.75
CA GLY A 230 -41.46 -8.88 36.62
C GLY A 230 -42.99 -8.70 36.63
N VAL A 231 -43.62 -8.72 35.45
CA VAL A 231 -45.08 -8.64 35.31
C VAL A 231 -45.76 -9.84 35.98
N SER A 232 -45.25 -11.05 35.72
CA SER A 232 -45.79 -12.30 36.27
C SER A 232 -45.80 -12.29 37.81
N VAL A 233 -44.68 -11.89 38.41
CA VAL A 233 -44.56 -11.76 39.87
C VAL A 233 -45.46 -10.66 40.41
N GLY A 234 -45.50 -9.49 39.76
CA GLY A 234 -46.36 -8.37 40.15
C GLY A 234 -47.85 -8.74 40.16
N VAL A 235 -48.32 -9.42 39.12
CA VAL A 235 -49.70 -9.93 39.05
C VAL A 235 -49.98 -10.94 40.16
N GLY A 236 -49.04 -11.86 40.42
CA GLY A 236 -49.14 -12.82 41.52
C GLY A 236 -49.28 -12.16 42.90
N LEU A 237 -48.52 -11.10 43.16
CA LEU A 237 -48.61 -10.32 44.40
C LEU A 237 -49.95 -9.59 44.52
N ILE A 238 -50.46 -8.98 43.44
CA ILE A 238 -51.76 -8.30 43.44
C ILE A 238 -52.91 -9.29 43.69
N ILE A 239 -52.89 -10.46 43.05
CA ILE A 239 -53.92 -11.49 43.25
C ILE A 239 -53.89 -12.00 44.71
N ARG A 240 -52.69 -12.19 45.27
CA ARG A 240 -52.52 -12.61 46.67
C ARG A 240 -53.01 -11.53 47.64
N ALA A 241 -52.72 -10.26 47.38
CA ALA A 241 -53.18 -9.14 48.19
C ALA A 241 -54.71 -8.96 48.16
N ARG A 242 -55.36 -9.25 47.02
CA ARG A 242 -56.83 -9.19 46.90
C ARG A 242 -57.56 -10.38 47.54
N ARG A 243 -56.86 -11.47 47.85
CA ARG A 243 -57.43 -12.66 48.51
C ARG A 243 -57.17 -12.69 50.02
N SER A 244 -56.40 -11.74 50.55
CA SER A 244 -56.21 -11.51 51.99
C SER A 244 -57.15 -10.43 52.50
#